data_AF-A0A6V8DQ67-F1
#
_entry.id   AF-A0A6V8DQ67-F1
#
_cell.length_a   1.000
_cell.length_b   1.000
_cell.length_c   1.000
_cell.angle_alpha   90.00
_cell.angle_beta   90.00
_cell.angle_gamma   90.00
#
_symmetry.space_group_name_H-M   'P 1'
#
loop_
_entity.id
_entity.type
_entity.pdbx_description
1 polymer ?
#
loop_
_entity_poly.entity_id
_entity_poly.type
_entity_poly.pdbx_seq_one_letter_code
_entity_poly.pdbx_strand_id
1 'polypeptide(L)'
;MGDSMGRGNNRRRSEALSWGVLREGKAIWTINAVPGHSVYGESLRRIQSMECRRWDPSRSKLGAGILRTRKDAAQLLPEEGTTVLYLGAGHGTSISHLHD
;
A
#
# COMPACT_ATOMS: atom_id res chain seq x y z
N MET A 1 -14.05 41.56 -12.16
CA MET A 1 -13.85 40.46 -13.12
C MET A 1 -12.37 40.11 -13.07
N GLY A 2 -11.87 38.96 -12.65
CA GLY A 2 -12.45 37.63 -12.54
C GLY A 2 -11.57 36.68 -13.36
N ASP A 3 -10.35 36.38 -12.88
CA ASP A 3 -9.51 35.32 -13.46
C ASP A 3 -9.32 34.21 -12.43
N SER A 4 -10.20 33.23 -12.51
CA SER A 4 -10.08 31.93 -11.88
C SER A 4 -8.95 31.14 -12.55
N MET A 5 -7.75 31.18 -11.97
CA MET A 5 -6.72 30.19 -12.29
C MET A 5 -7.20 28.82 -11.84
N GLY A 6 -7.52 27.97 -12.82
CA GLY A 6 -7.88 26.58 -12.62
C GLY A 6 -6.83 25.87 -11.77
N ARG A 7 -7.24 25.40 -10.59
CA ARG A 7 -6.45 24.48 -9.78
C ARG A 7 -6.22 23.22 -10.61
N GLY A 8 -5.00 23.06 -11.13
CA GLY A 8 -4.55 21.87 -11.81
C GLY A 8 -4.92 20.63 -11.01
N ASN A 9 -5.70 19.76 -11.65
CA ASN A 9 -6.21 18.53 -11.06
C ASN A 9 -5.04 17.59 -10.80
N ASN A 10 -4.44 17.67 -9.60
CA ASN A 10 -3.34 16.84 -9.15
C ASN A 10 -3.84 15.42 -8.92
N ARG A 11 -4.06 14.66 -10.00
CA ARG A 11 -4.28 13.22 -9.93
C ARG A 11 -3.07 12.65 -9.21
N ARG A 12 -3.26 12.22 -7.96
CA ARG A 12 -2.24 11.48 -7.22
C ARG A 12 -1.87 10.27 -8.07
N ARG A 13 -0.72 10.31 -8.74
CA ARG A 13 -0.24 9.20 -9.54
C ARG A 13 0.09 8.06 -8.58
N SER A 14 -0.72 7.02 -8.63
CA SER A 14 -0.44 5.75 -7.98
C SER A 14 0.54 4.96 -8.86
N GLU A 15 1.63 4.51 -8.26
CA GLU A 15 2.62 3.60 -8.84
C GLU A 15 2.32 2.18 -8.34
N ALA A 16 2.21 1.21 -9.23
CA ALA A 16 2.07 -0.19 -8.85
C ALA A 16 3.46 -0.78 -8.57
N LEU A 17 3.64 -1.34 -7.37
CA LEU A 17 4.86 -2.03 -6.95
C LEU A 17 4.76 -3.54 -7.16
N SER A 18 3.55 -4.08 -7.05
CA SER A 18 3.18 -5.44 -7.44
C SER A 18 1.71 -5.41 -7.89
N TRP A 19 1.15 -6.58 -8.23
CA TRP A 19 -0.28 -6.68 -8.58
C TRP A 19 -1.18 -6.13 -7.45
N GLY A 20 -0.84 -6.46 -6.20
CA GLY A 20 -1.62 -6.14 -5.00
C GLY A 20 -1.16 -4.91 -4.23
N VAL A 21 0.02 -4.34 -4.55
CA VAL A 21 0.62 -3.25 -3.77
C VAL A 21 0.82 -2.00 -4.61
N LEU A 22 0.27 -0.89 -4.10
CA LEU A 22 0.29 0.43 -4.73
C LEU A 22 1.01 1.45 -3.84
N ARG A 23 1.64 2.44 -4.47
CA ARG A 23 2.29 3.57 -3.79
C ARG A 23 1.75 4.89 -4.30
N GLU A 24 1.32 5.76 -3.39
CA GLU A 24 0.98 7.16 -3.65
C GLU A 24 1.88 8.08 -2.80
N GLY A 25 2.98 8.55 -3.39
CA GLY A 25 3.96 9.38 -2.69
C GLY A 25 4.64 8.61 -1.55
N LYS A 26 4.28 8.94 -0.30
CA LYS A 26 4.77 8.26 0.92
C LYS A 26 3.77 7.25 1.49
N ALA A 27 2.57 7.15 0.92
CA ALA A 27 1.57 6.18 1.35
C ALA A 27 1.71 4.88 0.54
N ILE A 28 1.72 3.75 1.24
CA ILE A 28 1.64 2.41 0.65
C ILE A 28 0.21 1.90 0.87
N TRP A 29 -0.30 1.19 -0.12
CA TRP A 29 -1.64 0.61 -0.13
C TRP A 29 -1.57 -0.83 -0.60
N THR A 30 -2.40 -1.69 -0.02
CA THR A 30 -2.58 -3.08 -0.44
C THR A 30 -4.02 -3.31 -0.84
N ILE A 31 -4.29 -4.11 -1.88
CA ILE A 31 -5.65 -4.45 -2.28
C ILE A 31 -6.28 -5.27 -1.14
N ASN A 32 -7.42 -4.86 -0.65
CA ASN A 32 -8.03 -5.52 0.50
C ASN A 32 -8.53 -6.91 0.09
N ALA A 33 -7.98 -7.98 0.68
CA ALA A 33 -8.46 -9.34 0.47
C ALA A 33 -9.89 -9.55 1.01
N VAL A 34 -10.29 -8.77 2.03
CA VAL A 34 -11.64 -8.84 2.64
C VAL A 34 -12.27 -7.45 2.66
N PRO A 35 -12.96 -7.04 1.56
CA PRO A 35 -13.55 -5.71 1.45
C PRO A 35 -14.46 -5.34 2.63
N GLY A 36 -14.39 -4.08 3.08
CA GLY A 36 -15.09 -3.55 4.23
C GLY A 36 -14.45 -3.87 5.58
N HIS A 37 -13.42 -4.72 5.62
CA HIS A 37 -12.73 -5.09 6.85
C HIS A 37 -11.36 -4.40 6.96
N SER A 38 -11.08 -3.81 8.12
CA SER A 38 -9.75 -3.32 8.50
C SER A 38 -9.21 -4.18 9.64
N VAL A 39 -7.89 -4.36 9.72
CA VAL A 39 -7.30 -5.30 10.69
C VAL A 39 -6.94 -4.60 12.00
N TYR A 40 -6.40 -3.38 11.93
CA TYR A 40 -5.97 -2.61 13.09
C TYR A 40 -6.51 -1.17 13.07
N GLY A 41 -7.60 -0.94 12.32
CA GLY A 41 -8.25 0.37 12.19
C GLY A 41 -7.59 1.30 11.18
N GLU A 42 -6.79 0.76 10.26
CA GLU A 42 -6.20 1.50 9.15
C GLU A 42 -7.24 2.03 8.16
N SER A 43 -6.89 3.08 7.43
CA SER A 43 -7.79 3.71 6.47
C SER A 43 -8.05 2.78 5.28
N LEU A 44 -9.32 2.60 4.95
CA LEU A 44 -9.78 1.97 3.71
C LEU A 44 -10.05 3.05 2.66
N ARG A 45 -9.61 2.84 1.42
CA ARG A 45 -9.85 3.78 0.32
C ARG A 45 -9.97 3.04 -0.99
N ARG A 46 -10.90 3.47 -1.84
CA ARG A 46 -11.03 2.94 -3.20
C ARG A 46 -10.02 3.59 -4.16
N ILE A 47 -9.13 2.81 -4.74
CA ILE A 47 -8.13 3.23 -5.74
C ILE A 47 -8.35 2.38 -6.99
N GLN A 48 -8.47 3.02 -8.15
CA GLN A 48 -8.72 2.30 -9.43
C GLN A 48 -9.88 1.28 -9.32
N SER A 49 -10.96 1.66 -8.64
CA SER A 49 -12.15 0.84 -8.38
C SER A 49 -11.95 -0.38 -7.46
N MET A 50 -10.75 -0.61 -6.93
CA MET A 50 -10.45 -1.64 -5.94
C MET A 50 -10.40 -1.03 -4.54
N GLU A 51 -10.90 -1.73 -3.52
CA GLU A 51 -10.74 -1.28 -2.15
C GLU A 51 -9.33 -1.60 -1.68
N CYS A 52 -8.62 -0.60 -1.15
CA CYS A 52 -7.27 -0.75 -0.67
C CYS A 52 -7.15 -0.36 0.80
N ARG A 53 -6.31 -1.09 1.53
CA ARG A 53 -5.93 -0.83 2.92
C ARG A 53 -4.66 -0.02 2.96
N ARG A 54 -4.61 1.00 3.83
CA ARG A 54 -3.40 1.80 4.02
C ARG A 54 -2.37 1.02 4.83
N TRP A 55 -1.18 0.84 4.28
CA TRP A 55 -0.06 0.22 4.99
C TRP A 55 0.82 1.30 5.62
N ASP A 56 0.87 1.35 6.95
CA ASP A 56 1.71 2.30 7.70
C ASP A 56 3.19 1.87 7.74
N PRO A 57 4.11 2.58 7.06
CA PRO A 57 5.53 2.26 7.04
C PRO A 57 6.22 2.50 8.38
N SER A 58 5.66 3.33 9.27
CA SER A 58 6.25 3.58 10.60
C SER A 58 6.05 2.41 11.56
N ARG A 59 5.06 1.56 11.28
CA ARG A 59 4.69 0.38 12.08
C ARG A 59 5.08 -0.94 11.41
N SER A 60 5.69 -0.89 10.22
CA SER A 60 6.10 -2.06 9.46
C SER A 60 7.53 -1.93 8.93
N LYS A 61 8.40 -2.87 9.32
CA LYS A 61 9.78 -2.92 8.80
C LYS A 61 9.80 -3.11 7.27
N LEU A 62 8.89 -3.93 6.75
CA LEU A 62 8.76 -4.17 5.31
C LEU A 62 8.24 -2.92 4.59
N GLY A 63 7.18 -2.28 5.11
CA GLY A 63 6.71 -1.00 4.58
C GLY A 63 7.79 0.10 4.60
N ALA A 64 8.57 0.19 5.67
CA ALA A 64 9.72 1.10 5.74
C ALA A 64 10.80 0.75 4.70
N GLY A 65 11.06 -0.54 4.47
CA GLY A 65 11.98 -1.03 3.44
C GLY A 65 11.54 -0.63 2.04
N ILE A 66 10.26 -0.84 1.72
CA ILE A 66 9.63 -0.43 0.45
C ILE A 66 9.81 1.08 0.20
N LEU A 67 9.67 1.93 1.23
CA LEU A 67 9.87 3.37 1.07
C LEU A 67 11.33 3.82 0.98
N ARG A 68 12.26 3.09 1.62
CA ARG A 68 13.65 3.54 1.82
C ARG A 68 14.65 2.88 0.87
N THR A 69 14.25 1.81 0.19
CA THR A 69 15.14 1.12 -0.74
C THR A 69 15.60 2.04 -1.86
N ARG A 70 16.86 1.87 -2.28
CA ARG A 70 17.43 2.48 -3.49
C ARG A 70 17.34 1.56 -4.70
N LYS A 71 17.00 0.29 -4.48
CA LYS A 71 16.73 -0.71 -5.51
C LYS A 71 15.25 -0.68 -5.87
N ASP A 72 14.88 -1.49 -6.85
CA ASP A 72 13.48 -1.73 -7.16
C ASP A 72 12.74 -2.26 -5.92
N ALA A 73 11.66 -1.58 -5.53
CA ALA A 73 10.86 -1.94 -4.37
C ALA A 73 10.01 -3.20 -4.60
N ALA A 74 9.72 -3.55 -5.86
CA ALA A 74 9.01 -4.77 -6.21
C ALA A 74 9.77 -6.03 -5.71
N GLN A 75 11.11 -5.98 -5.67
CA GLN A 75 11.95 -7.09 -5.20
C GLN A 75 11.80 -7.40 -3.71
N LEU A 76 11.20 -6.51 -2.91
CA LEU A 76 10.92 -6.74 -1.50
C LEU A 76 9.57 -7.42 -1.27
N LEU A 77 8.76 -7.56 -2.33
CA LEU A 77 7.45 -8.18 -2.29
C LEU A 77 7.54 -9.59 -2.91
N PRO A 78 6.86 -10.58 -2.33
CA PRO A 78 6.74 -11.89 -2.93
C PRO A 78 5.90 -11.81 -4.21
N GLU A 79 6.13 -12.75 -5.12
CA GLU A 79 5.26 -12.95 -6.27
C GLU A 79 3.91 -13.51 -5.83
N GLU A 80 2.86 -13.22 -6.59
CA GLU A 80 1.51 -13.72 -6.33
C GLU A 80 1.49 -15.26 -6.32
N GLY A 81 0.76 -15.84 -5.37
CA GLY A 81 0.62 -17.30 -5.24
C GLY A 81 1.83 -18.01 -4.63
N THR A 82 2.90 -17.30 -4.28
CA THR A 82 4.04 -17.90 -3.60
C THR A 82 3.73 -18.24 -2.14
N THR A 83 4.34 -19.32 -1.64
CA THR A 83 4.27 -19.69 -0.22
C THR A 83 5.39 -18.98 0.55
N VAL A 84 5.03 -18.17 1.53
CA VAL A 84 5.97 -17.35 2.30
C VAL A 84 5.97 -17.73 3.78
N LEU A 85 7.17 -17.97 4.33
CA LEU A 85 7.38 -18.10 5.78
C LEU A 85 7.79 -16.76 6.38
N TYR A 86 6.89 -16.12 7.13
CA TYR A 86 7.19 -14.88 7.84
C TYR A 86 7.48 -15.14 9.32
N LEU A 87 8.76 -15.07 9.72
CA LEU A 87 9.17 -15.28 11.11
C LEU A 87 9.08 -13.97 11.92
N GLY A 88 8.46 -14.02 13.10
CA GLY A 88 8.32 -12.85 13.98
C GLY A 88 7.15 -11.94 13.62
N ALA A 89 5.98 -12.53 13.36
CA ALA A 89 4.73 -11.86 12.98
C ALA A 89 4.21 -10.80 13.97
N GLY A 90 4.53 -10.92 15.25
CA GLY A 90 3.88 -10.13 16.30
C GLY A 90 2.36 -10.25 16.23
N HIS A 91 1.65 -9.11 16.20
CA HIS A 91 0.19 -9.04 16.10
C HIS A 91 -0.34 -9.19 14.65
N GLY A 92 0.51 -9.49 13.67
CA GLY A 92 0.08 -9.75 12.29
C GLY A 92 -0.26 -8.52 11.45
N THR A 93 -0.04 -7.29 11.93
CA THR A 93 -0.37 -6.06 11.18
C THR A 93 0.34 -5.99 9.83
N SER A 94 1.64 -6.31 9.78
CA SER A 94 2.41 -6.31 8.52
C SER A 94 2.06 -7.49 7.61
N ILE A 95 1.84 -8.68 8.18
CA ILE A 95 1.52 -9.88 7.39
C ILE A 95 0.13 -9.74 6.78
N SER A 96 -0.82 -9.09 7.46
CA SER A 96 -2.14 -8.85 6.89
C SER A 96 -2.09 -8.04 5.59
N HIS A 97 -1.08 -7.19 5.39
CA HIS A 97 -0.83 -6.47 4.14
C HIS A 97 -0.05 -7.31 3.12
N LEU A 98 0.70 -8.32 3.57
CA LEU A 98 1.41 -9.24 2.68
C LEU A 98 0.49 -10.35 2.15
N HIS A 99 -0.55 -10.68 2.91
CA HIS A 99 -1.60 -11.63 2.56
C HIS A 99 -2.64 -11.02 1.61
N ASP A 100 -2.94 -9.73 1.79
CA ASP A 100 -3.72 -8.91 0.86
C ASP A 100 -3.20 -9.02 -0.58
#